data_AF-A0A6B3FXE2-F1
#
_entry.id   AF-A0A6B3FXE2-F1
#
_cell.length_a   1.000
_cell.length_b   1.000
_cell.length_c   1.000
_cell.angle_alpha   90.00
_cell.angle_beta   90.00
_cell.angle_gamma   90.00
#
_symmetry.space_group_name_H-M   'P 1'
#
loop_
_entity.id
_entity.type
_entity.pdbx_description
1 polymer ?
#
loop_
_entity_poly.entity_id
_entity_poly.type
_entity_poly.pdbx_seq_one_letter_code
_entity_poly.pdbx_strand_id
1 'polypeptide(L)' 'FHGTSHAYVSRKTAELLGKAPEEVNVIVLHLGNGASASAVAGGRCVDTSMGLTPLEGLVMGTRSGDIDPAVTFHL' A
#
# COMPACT_ATOMS: atom_id res chain seq x y z
N PHE A 1 0.16 -6.91 -2.55
CA PHE A 1 -0.21 -7.49 -1.24
C PHE A 1 -1.18 -6.58 -0.49
N HIS A 2 -1.72 -6.98 0.67
CA HIS A 2 -2.76 -6.24 1.43
C HIS A 2 -3.98 -5.77 0.60
N GLY A 3 -4.24 -6.40 -0.56
CA GLY A 3 -5.17 -5.88 -1.55
C GLY A 3 -6.62 -5.82 -1.06
N THR A 4 -7.03 -6.78 -0.23
CA THR A 4 -8.35 -6.77 0.41
C THR A 4 -8.51 -5.59 1.36
N SER A 5 -7.48 -5.27 2.14
CA SER A 5 -7.49 -4.11 3.04
C SER A 5 -7.49 -2.79 2.27
N HIS A 6 -6.63 -2.65 1.26
CA HIS A 6 -6.58 -1.44 0.42
C HIS A 6 -7.89 -1.21 -0.34
N ALA A 7 -8.50 -2.27 -0.88
CA ALA A 7 -9.81 -2.19 -1.55
C ALA A 7 -10.95 -1.83 -0.60
N TYR A 8 -10.95 -2.40 0.61
CA TYR A 8 -11.95 -2.07 1.64
C TYR A 8 -11.83 -0.61 2.07
N VAL A 9 -10.64 -0.19 2.50
CA VAL A 9 -10.44 1.16 3.06
C VAL A 9 -10.71 2.24 2.02
N SER A 10 -10.22 2.10 0.78
CA SER A 10 -10.48 3.09 -0.28
C SER A 10 -11.97 3.27 -0.58
N ARG A 11 -12.75 2.18 -0.62
CA ARG A 11 -14.22 2.25 -0.79
C ARG A 11 -14.92 2.85 0.43
N LYS A 12 -14.53 2.46 1.65
CA LYS A 12 -15.07 3.06 2.87
C LYS A 12 -14.75 4.56 2.95
N THR A 13 -13.59 5.00 2.49
CA THR A 13 -13.24 6.42 2.41
C THR A 13 -14.17 7.16 1.43
N ALA A 14 -14.46 6.60 0.24
CA ALA A 14 -15.42 7.20 -0.69
C ALA A 14 -16.82 7.34 -0.07
N GLU A 15 -17.31 6.28 0.61
CA GLU A 15 -18.58 6.28 1.33
C GLU A 15 -18.63 7.37 2.42
N LEU A 16 -17.56 7.49 3.22
CA LEU A 16 -17.45 8.52 4.27
C LEU A 16 -17.48 9.95 3.71
N LEU A 17 -17.01 10.13 2.47
CA LEU A 17 -17.04 11.40 1.76
C LEU A 17 -18.36 11.63 1.01
N GLY A 18 -19.29 10.67 1.03
CA GLY A 18 -20.56 10.75 0.29
C GLY A 18 -20.38 10.75 -1.22
N LYS A 19 -19.32 10.11 -1.74
CA LYS A 19 -18.96 10.09 -3.16
C LYS A 19 -18.89 8.66 -3.70
N ALA A 20 -19.06 8.50 -5.00
CA ALA A 20 -18.73 7.25 -5.67
C ALA A 20 -17.19 7.04 -5.68
N PRO A 21 -16.70 5.79 -5.66
CA PRO A 21 -15.27 5.50 -5.71
C PRO A 21 -14.53 6.16 -6.89
N GLU A 22 -15.20 6.32 -8.04
CA GLU A 22 -14.66 6.91 -9.27
C GLU A 22 -14.39 8.42 -9.13
N GLU A 23 -14.97 9.07 -8.14
CA GLU A 23 -14.89 10.52 -7.90
C GLU A 23 -13.80 10.92 -6.90
N VAL A 24 -13.06 9.95 -6.36
CA VAL A 24 -12.03 10.19 -5.33
C VAL A 24 -10.71 9.54 -5.68
N ASN A 25 -9.64 10.23 -5.29
CA ASN A 25 -8.29 9.67 -5.24
C ASN A 25 -7.90 9.53 -3.77
N VAL A 26 -7.42 8.34 -3.38
CA VAL A 26 -7.15 7.96 -1.99
C VAL A 26 -5.76 7.35 -1.90
N ILE A 27 -4.97 7.82 -0.94
CA ILE A 27 -3.77 7.11 -0.48
C ILE A 27 -4.18 6.28 0.73
N VAL A 28 -3.96 4.98 0.68
CA VAL A 28 -4.24 4.08 1.81
C VAL A 28 -2.92 3.62 2.42
N LEU A 29 -2.79 3.80 3.73
CA LEU A 29 -1.64 3.34 4.52
C LEU A 29 -2.08 2.17 5.41
N HIS A 30 -1.77 0.94 5.01
CA HIS A 30 -1.98 -0.24 5.84
C HIS A 30 -0.77 -0.44 6.73
N LEU A 31 -0.87 -0.12 8.01
CA LEU A 31 0.26 -0.13 8.95
C LEU A 31 0.03 -1.18 10.06
N GLY A 32 0.66 -2.34 9.91
CA GLY A 32 0.69 -3.42 10.90
C GLY A 32 2.07 -4.08 10.96
N ASN A 33 2.13 -5.36 11.34
CA ASN A 33 3.40 -6.11 11.31
C ASN A 33 3.96 -6.23 9.87
N GLY A 34 3.07 -6.25 8.87
CA GLY A 34 3.40 -5.84 7.51
C GLY A 34 2.84 -4.45 7.23
N ALA A 35 3.59 -3.63 6.53
CA ALA A 35 3.18 -2.28 6.18
C ALA A 35 3.23 -2.06 4.66
N SER A 36 2.18 -1.49 4.08
CA SER A 36 2.23 -1.04 2.69
C SER A 36 1.35 0.19 2.44
N ALA A 37 1.77 1.00 1.48
CA ALA A 37 0.98 2.08 0.92
C ALA A 37 0.37 1.69 -0.42
N SER A 38 -0.79 2.26 -0.75
CA SER A 38 -1.32 2.23 -2.12
C SER A 38 -1.85 3.58 -2.53
N ALA A 39 -1.69 3.90 -3.82
CA ALA A 39 -2.34 5.00 -4.47
C ALA A 39 -3.54 4.47 -5.26
N VAL A 40 -4.74 4.95 -4.95
CA VAL A 40 -5.98 4.59 -5.60
C VAL A 40 -6.51 5.82 -6.33
N ALA A 41 -6.67 5.73 -7.65
CA ALA A 41 -7.23 6.79 -8.47
C ALA A 41 -8.57 6.33 -9.05
N GLY A 42 -9.64 7.07 -8.77
CA GLY A 42 -11.00 6.73 -9.23
C GLY A 42 -11.39 5.28 -8.89
N GLY A 43 -11.17 4.86 -7.64
CA GLY A 43 -11.51 3.52 -7.17
C GLY A 43 -10.61 2.38 -7.67
N ARG A 44 -9.59 2.68 -8.48
CA ARG A 44 -8.62 1.70 -8.99
C ARG A 44 -7.24 1.93 -8.38
N CYS A 45 -6.63 0.87 -7.85
CA CYS A 45 -5.24 0.93 -7.42
C CYS A 45 -4.33 1.17 -8.64
N VAL A 46 -3.53 2.23 -8.62
CA VAL A 46 -2.60 2.59 -9.69
C VAL A 46 -1.14 2.39 -9.28
N ASP A 47 -0.86 2.32 -7.97
CA ASP A 47 0.47 2.03 -7.44
C ASP A 47 0.40 1.42 -6.03
N THR A 48 1.40 0.63 -5.65
CA THR A 48 1.55 0.10 -4.29
C THR A 48 3.01 -0.12 -3.92
N SER A 49 3.33 0.11 -2.64
CA SER A 49 4.72 0.09 -2.18
C SER A 49 5.37 -1.29 -2.11
N MET A 50 4.59 -2.39 -2.11
CA MET A 50 5.16 -3.75 -2.14
C MET A 50 5.19 -4.26 -3.58
N GLY A 51 6.34 -4.66 -4.12
CA GLY A 51 6.44 -5.27 -5.44
C GLY A 51 6.32 -6.79 -5.43
N LEU A 52 7.33 -7.49 -5.97
CA LEU A 52 7.28 -8.93 -6.21
C LEU A 52 6.99 -9.74 -4.95
N THR A 53 7.53 -9.30 -3.80
CA THR A 53 7.32 -9.91 -2.50
C THR A 53 6.89 -8.85 -1.48
N PRO A 54 6.44 -9.25 -0.28
CA PRO A 54 6.14 -8.31 0.80
C PRO A 54 7.36 -7.62 1.45
N LEU A 55 8.54 -7.66 0.83
CA LEU A 55 9.78 -7.09 1.37
C LEU A 55 10.01 -5.63 0.94
N GLU A 56 9.59 -5.24 -0.25
CA GLU A 56 9.74 -3.88 -0.77
C GLU A 56 8.78 -2.90 -0.08
N GLY A 57 9.20 -1.64 -0.01
CA GLY A 57 8.41 -0.51 0.46
C GLY A 57 8.75 -0.10 1.89
N LEU A 58 7.70 0.01 2.71
CA LEU A 58 7.80 0.59 4.05
C LEU A 58 8.61 -0.28 5.01
N VAL A 59 9.23 0.35 6.01
CA VAL A 59 9.75 -0.35 7.20
C VAL A 59 8.61 -1.06 7.92
N MET A 60 8.86 -2.29 8.41
CA MET A 60 7.84 -3.14 9.04
C MET A 60 8.36 -3.76 10.35
N GLY A 61 7.58 -4.65 10.97
CA GLY A 61 7.93 -5.21 12.28
C GLY A 61 9.26 -5.98 12.30
N THR A 62 9.49 -6.83 11.29
CA THR A 62 10.71 -7.66 11.16
C THR A 62 11.28 -7.69 9.75
N ARG A 63 10.83 -6.77 8.88
CA ARG A 63 11.31 -6.63 7.49
C ARG A 63 11.86 -5.23 7.29
N SER A 64 12.92 -5.15 6.51
CA SER A 64 13.62 -3.89 6.23
C SER A 64 12.76 -2.87 5.50
N GLY A 65 11.91 -3.32 4.59
CA GLY A 65 11.41 -2.44 3.53
C GLY A 65 12.51 -2.23 2.48
N ASP A 66 12.47 -1.07 1.84
CA ASP A 66 13.45 -0.65 0.84
C ASP A 66 14.88 -0.66 1.39
N ILE A 67 15.77 -1.28 0.64
CA ILE A 67 17.22 -1.31 0.87
C ILE A 67 17.92 -1.20 -0.49
N ASP A 68 19.17 -0.75 -0.48
CA ASP A 68 20.02 -0.89 -1.66
C ASP A 68 20.18 -2.39 -2.02
N PRO A 69 19.83 -2.82 -3.25
CA PRO A 69 20.00 -4.21 -3.67
C PRO A 69 21.42 -4.76 -3.53
N ALA A 70 22.46 -3.92 -3.47
CA ALA A 70 23.84 -4.35 -3.27
C ALA A 70 24.12 -4.82 -1.82
N VAL A 71 23.33 -4.39 -0.84
CA VAL A 71 23.56 -4.70 0.59
C VAL A 71 23.46 -6.21 0.87
N THR A 72 22.58 -6.92 0.17
CA THR A 72 22.40 -8.37 0.34
C THR A 72 23.61 -9.19 -0.10
N PHE A 73 24.51 -8.62 -0.92
CA PHE A 73 25.75 -9.26 -1.35
C PHE A 73 26.97 -8.75 -0.58
N HIS A 74 26.84 -7.61 0.11
CA HIS A 74 27.90 -7.05 0.93
C HIS A 74 27.96 -7.71 2.32
N LEU A 75 26.80 -8.03 2.90
CA LEU A 75 26.63 -8.70 4.18
C LEU A 75 26.61 -10.23 4.03
#